data_AF-A0A954WPE4-F1
#
_entry.id   AF-A0A954WPE4-F1
#
_cell.length_a   1.000
_cell.length_b   1.000
_cell.length_c   1.000
_cell.angle_alpha   90.00
_cell.angle_beta   90.00
_cell.angle_gamma   90.00
#
_symmetry.space_group_name_H-M   'P 1'
#
loop_
_entity.id
_entity.type
_entity.pdbx_description
1 polymer ?
#
loop_
_entity_poly.entity_id
_entity_poly.type
_entity_poly.pdbx_seq_one_letter_code
_entity_poly.pdbx_strand_id
1 'polypeptide(L)'
;MKRSLQRSKLEQLESRRVLASYSLAPPEPITSYDGNVVLIRPADLDNDGDEDIVFFDAVDGSIHVIENISYGASFGKPLLLGIVPDASEFAQFEIVDMDGDQDLDIVAARTSLVVFENQTKGDIKFARVEHAFAERTTILNFRVADWDGDGDQDVIADHSSAFSPFSFSVYLRTDQVYERWDIPPRDSCTWCFRCRRH
;
A
#
# COMPACT_ATOMS: atom_id res chain seq x y z
N MET A 1 -17.38 -22.40 55.76
CA MET A 1 -17.00 -20.98 55.87
C MET A 1 -16.03 -20.48 54.78
N LYS A 2 -15.23 -21.33 54.09
CA LYS A 2 -14.30 -20.89 53.02
C LYS A 2 -14.91 -20.66 51.62
N ARG A 3 -16.11 -21.18 51.32
CA ARG A 3 -16.77 -21.03 50.00
C ARG A 3 -17.43 -19.67 49.76
N SER A 4 -17.80 -18.91 50.81
CA SER A 4 -18.46 -17.61 50.64
C SER A 4 -17.47 -16.47 50.35
N LEU A 5 -16.25 -16.54 50.87
CA LEU A 5 -15.19 -15.54 50.58
C LEU A 5 -14.63 -15.64 49.15
N GLN A 6 -14.65 -16.82 48.52
CA GLN A 6 -14.21 -16.96 47.13
C GLN A 6 -15.22 -16.39 46.14
N ARG A 7 -16.54 -16.52 46.41
CA ARG A 7 -17.58 -15.91 45.55
C ARG A 7 -17.54 -14.39 45.60
N SER A 8 -17.37 -13.78 46.78
CA SER A 8 -17.32 -12.30 46.87
C SER A 8 -16.08 -11.71 46.20
N LYS A 9 -14.96 -12.45 46.17
CA LYS A 9 -13.72 -12.02 45.51
C LYS A 9 -13.79 -12.18 43.99
N LEU A 10 -14.47 -13.22 43.49
CA LEU A 10 -14.77 -13.42 42.07
C LEU A 10 -15.78 -12.38 41.56
N GLU A 11 -16.84 -12.10 42.33
CA GLU A 11 -17.82 -11.05 42.01
C GLU A 11 -17.20 -9.64 42.03
N GLN A 12 -16.20 -9.38 42.89
CA GLN A 12 -15.39 -8.14 42.87
C GLN A 12 -14.39 -8.06 41.70
N LEU A 13 -13.96 -9.20 41.14
CA LEU A 13 -13.09 -9.25 39.96
C LEU A 13 -13.89 -9.10 38.66
N GLU A 14 -15.11 -9.65 38.61
CA GLU A 14 -16.02 -9.55 37.47
C GLU A 14 -16.64 -8.14 37.35
N SER A 15 -16.87 -7.46 38.47
CA SER A 15 -17.34 -6.05 38.50
C SER A 15 -16.24 -5.02 38.18
N ARG A 16 -15.00 -5.46 37.95
CA ARG A 16 -13.87 -4.61 37.53
C ARG A 16 -13.61 -4.63 36.03
N ARG A 17 -14.47 -5.30 35.24
CA ARG A 17 -14.59 -5.05 33.79
C ARG A 17 -15.50 -3.84 33.57
N VAL A 18 -15.01 -2.68 33.99
CA VAL A 18 -15.43 -1.44 33.34
C VAL A 18 -14.87 -1.58 31.92
N LEU A 19 -15.76 -1.82 30.95
CA LEU A 19 -15.43 -1.60 29.55
C LEU A 19 -14.96 -0.15 29.51
N ALA A 20 -13.64 0.06 29.38
CA ALA A 20 -13.11 1.39 29.15
C ALA A 20 -13.89 1.92 27.95
N SER A 21 -14.75 2.91 28.19
CA SER A 21 -15.42 3.61 27.10
C SER A 21 -14.30 4.12 26.21
N TYR A 22 -14.20 3.58 24.99
CA TYR A 22 -13.28 4.09 23.97
C TYR A 22 -13.75 5.49 23.61
N SER A 23 -13.34 6.46 24.41
CA SER A 23 -13.51 7.88 24.11
C SER A 23 -12.25 8.29 23.41
N LEU A 24 -12.37 8.66 22.13
CA LEU A 24 -11.31 9.35 21.45
C LEU A 24 -11.15 10.73 22.10
N ALA A 25 -9.91 11.15 22.30
CA ALA A 25 -9.64 12.55 22.60
C ALA A 25 -10.19 13.41 21.45
N PRO A 26 -10.58 14.67 21.73
CA PRO A 26 -10.90 15.60 20.64
C PRO A 26 -9.72 15.63 19.65
N PRO A 27 -9.98 15.57 18.33
CA PRO A 27 -8.90 15.51 17.34
C PRO A 27 -8.11 16.81 17.36
N GLU A 28 -6.79 16.70 17.47
CA GLU A 28 -5.88 17.81 17.21
C GLU A 28 -5.38 17.71 15.77
N PRO A 29 -5.41 18.80 14.98
CA PRO A 29 -4.93 18.75 13.61
C PRO A 29 -3.41 18.54 13.59
N ILE A 30 -2.95 17.52 12.88
CA ILE A 30 -1.53 17.24 12.65
C ILE A 30 -0.89 18.35 11.81
N THR A 31 -1.56 18.74 10.72
CA THR A 31 -1.11 19.79 9.81
C THR A 31 -2.29 20.36 9.02
N SER A 32 -2.06 21.47 8.32
CA SER A 32 -2.99 22.00 7.31
C SER A 32 -2.49 21.67 5.91
N TYR A 33 -3.32 21.04 5.10
CA TYR A 33 -3.05 20.73 3.70
C TYR A 33 -4.22 21.21 2.84
N ASP A 34 -3.94 21.97 1.80
CA ASP A 34 -4.95 22.54 0.88
C ASP A 34 -5.05 21.66 -0.37
N GLY A 35 -5.88 20.62 -0.28
CA GLY A 35 -6.11 19.66 -1.36
C GLY A 35 -7.27 18.73 -1.05
N ASN A 36 -7.47 17.69 -1.87
CA ASN A 36 -8.56 16.73 -1.72
C ASN A 36 -8.00 15.35 -1.36
N VAL A 37 -7.69 15.17 -0.08
CA VAL A 37 -7.19 13.88 0.43
C VAL A 37 -8.31 12.85 0.45
N VAL A 38 -8.16 11.81 -0.37
CA VAL A 38 -9.19 10.77 -0.58
C VAL A 38 -8.76 9.38 -0.12
N LEU A 39 -7.46 9.17 0.08
CA LEU A 39 -6.90 7.90 0.57
C LEU A 39 -5.69 8.18 1.46
N ILE A 40 -5.62 7.48 2.59
CA ILE A 40 -4.54 7.55 3.58
C ILE A 40 -4.12 6.13 3.96
N ARG A 41 -2.82 5.91 4.13
CA ARG A 41 -2.23 4.68 4.66
C ARG A 41 -1.11 5.02 5.66
N PRO A 42 -1.11 4.38 6.84
CA PRO A 42 0.05 4.40 7.73
C PRO A 42 1.11 3.39 7.26
N ALA A 43 2.39 3.75 7.39
CA ALA A 43 3.52 2.84 7.27
C ALA A 43 4.76 3.44 7.96
N ASP A 44 5.59 2.61 8.58
CA ASP A 44 6.94 2.99 9.06
C ASP A 44 7.90 3.04 7.85
N LEU A 45 8.17 4.24 7.30
CA LEU A 45 8.94 4.40 6.06
C LEU A 45 10.44 4.63 6.29
N ASP A 46 10.85 4.99 7.50
CA ASP A 46 12.26 5.20 7.85
C ASP A 46 12.81 4.14 8.82
N ASN A 47 11.99 3.15 9.17
CA ASN A 47 12.28 2.03 10.07
C ASN A 47 12.63 2.49 11.50
N ASP A 48 12.10 3.62 11.96
CA ASP A 48 12.31 4.11 13.32
C ASP A 48 11.27 3.58 14.34
N GLY A 49 10.23 2.92 13.85
CA GLY A 49 9.14 2.33 14.64
C GLY A 49 7.89 3.22 14.74
N ASP A 50 7.90 4.39 14.10
CA ASP A 50 6.84 5.36 14.08
C ASP A 50 6.07 5.24 12.75
N GLU A 51 4.74 5.06 12.81
CA GLU A 51 3.94 5.01 11.58
C GLU A 51 3.83 6.42 10.97
N ASP A 52 4.39 6.59 9.77
CA ASP A 52 4.24 7.78 8.92
C ASP A 52 2.89 7.80 8.21
N ILE A 53 2.55 8.92 7.60
CA ILE A 53 1.29 9.10 6.88
C ILE A 53 1.55 9.28 5.40
N VAL A 54 1.15 8.29 4.60
CA VAL A 54 1.08 8.40 3.14
C VAL A 54 -0.33 8.75 2.73
N PHE A 55 -0.49 9.75 1.85
CA PHE A 55 -1.81 10.12 1.35
C PHE A 55 -1.83 10.50 -0.13
N PHE A 56 -3.01 10.34 -0.72
CA PHE A 56 -3.28 10.65 -2.12
C PHE A 56 -4.18 11.88 -2.25
N ASP A 57 -3.77 12.85 -3.06
CA ASP A 57 -4.56 14.03 -3.41
C ASP A 57 -5.26 13.85 -4.75
N ALA A 58 -6.59 13.80 -4.72
CA ALA A 58 -7.40 13.65 -5.92
C ALA A 58 -7.43 14.89 -6.83
N VAL A 59 -6.97 16.06 -6.38
CA VAL A 59 -6.95 17.28 -7.21
C VAL A 59 -6.09 17.07 -8.45
N ASP A 60 -4.88 16.55 -8.28
CA ASP A 60 -3.90 16.37 -9.36
C ASP A 60 -3.38 14.93 -9.47
N GLY A 61 -3.77 14.03 -8.56
CA GLY A 61 -3.30 12.65 -8.54
C GLY A 61 -1.92 12.50 -7.89
N SER A 62 -1.56 13.38 -6.97
CA SER A 62 -0.27 13.36 -6.28
C SER A 62 -0.26 12.49 -5.04
N ILE A 63 0.92 11.91 -4.75
CA ILE A 63 1.22 11.19 -3.51
C ILE A 63 2.12 12.03 -2.64
N HIS A 64 1.77 12.09 -1.35
CA HIS A 64 2.48 12.81 -0.33
C HIS A 64 2.78 11.94 0.89
N VAL A 65 3.83 12.29 1.60
CA VAL A 65 4.20 11.69 2.90
C VAL A 65 4.26 12.77 3.97
N ILE A 66 3.81 12.46 5.18
CA ILE A 66 4.08 13.23 6.39
C ILE A 66 4.80 12.31 7.35
N GLU A 67 6.07 12.63 7.60
CA GLU A 67 6.92 11.95 8.58
C GLU A 67 6.36 12.13 10.00
N ASN A 68 6.30 11.05 10.76
CA ASN A 68 6.00 11.05 12.17
C ASN A 68 7.31 11.05 12.96
N ILE A 69 7.75 12.23 13.38
CA ILE A 69 9.09 12.45 13.95
C ILE A 69 9.18 11.97 15.42
N SER A 70 8.04 11.71 16.09
CA SER A 70 8.06 11.38 17.52
C SER A 70 6.80 10.67 18.00
N TYR A 71 6.54 9.46 17.51
CA TYR A 71 5.50 8.53 17.98
C TYR A 71 4.11 9.19 18.16
N GLY A 72 3.73 10.03 17.18
CA GLY A 72 2.47 10.76 17.13
C GLY A 72 2.46 12.11 17.87
N ALA A 73 3.58 12.52 18.48
CA ALA A 73 3.70 13.79 19.19
C ALA A 73 4.14 14.95 18.29
N SER A 74 4.84 14.67 17.19
CA SER A 74 5.31 15.68 16.24
C SER A 74 5.34 15.12 14.82
N PHE A 75 5.04 15.96 13.85
CA PHE A 75 4.96 15.59 12.45
C PHE A 75 5.71 16.59 11.58
N GLY A 76 6.30 16.08 10.49
CA GLY A 76 6.91 16.87 9.45
C GLY A 76 5.90 17.67 8.63
N LYS A 77 6.41 18.36 7.60
CA LYS A 77 5.55 18.97 6.59
C LYS A 77 5.22 17.94 5.52
N PRO A 78 4.06 18.05 4.84
CA PRO A 78 3.77 17.22 3.68
C PRO A 78 4.88 17.31 2.63
N LEU A 79 5.46 16.17 2.29
CA LEU A 79 6.47 15.98 1.25
C LEU A 79 5.78 15.43 0.01
N LEU A 80 5.81 16.17 -1.10
CA LEU A 80 5.34 15.69 -2.40
C LEU A 80 6.33 14.68 -2.98
N LEU A 81 5.89 13.44 -3.21
CA LEU A 81 6.69 12.43 -3.89
C LEU A 81 6.57 12.55 -5.41
N GLY A 82 5.36 12.84 -5.90
CA GLY A 82 5.10 13.09 -7.32
C GLY A 82 3.66 12.85 -7.72
N ILE A 83 3.37 13.12 -8.99
CA ILE A 83 2.05 12.96 -9.61
C ILE A 83 1.98 11.63 -10.38
N VAL A 84 0.93 10.86 -10.12
CA VAL A 84 0.58 9.66 -10.89
C VAL A 84 -0.18 10.09 -12.15
N PRO A 85 0.29 9.74 -13.36
CA PRO A 85 -0.34 10.18 -14.60
C PRO A 85 -1.81 9.75 -14.69
N ASP A 86 -2.67 10.69 -15.14
CA ASP A 86 -4.11 10.51 -15.32
C ASP A 86 -4.86 10.00 -14.07
N ALA A 87 -4.29 10.17 -12.87
CA ALA A 87 -4.86 9.67 -11.62
C ALA A 87 -5.68 10.70 -10.84
N SER A 88 -5.92 11.91 -11.38
CA SER A 88 -6.86 12.85 -10.77
C SER A 88 -8.21 12.16 -10.52
N GLU A 89 -8.80 12.38 -9.35
CA GLU A 89 -10.03 11.73 -8.88
C GLU A 89 -9.95 10.20 -8.68
N PHE A 90 -8.78 9.58 -8.86
CA PHE A 90 -8.58 8.14 -8.74
C PHE A 90 -7.61 7.79 -7.62
N ALA A 91 -8.18 7.39 -6.49
CA ALA A 91 -7.42 7.12 -5.29
C ALA A 91 -6.95 5.67 -5.23
N GLN A 92 -5.71 5.39 -5.65
CA GLN A 92 -5.16 4.07 -5.42
C GLN A 92 -3.64 4.04 -5.33
N PHE A 93 -3.15 3.52 -4.21
CA PHE A 93 -1.77 3.11 -4.01
C PHE A 93 -1.69 1.99 -2.97
N GLU A 94 -0.58 1.27 -2.96
CA GLU A 94 -0.21 0.26 -1.98
C GLU A 94 1.18 0.59 -1.41
N ILE A 95 1.44 0.08 -0.19
CA ILE A 95 2.73 0.20 0.47
C ILE A 95 3.27 -1.21 0.67
N VAL A 96 4.42 -1.51 0.07
CA VAL A 96 5.01 -2.84 0.00
C VAL A 96 6.48 -2.73 -0.38
N ASP A 97 7.32 -3.62 0.12
CA ASP A 97 8.70 -3.80 -0.36
C ASP A 97 8.65 -4.33 -1.80
N MET A 98 8.71 -3.43 -2.78
CA MET A 98 8.49 -3.76 -4.19
C MET A 98 9.76 -4.32 -4.80
N ASP A 99 10.93 -3.89 -4.31
CA ASP A 99 12.20 -4.23 -4.92
C ASP A 99 12.99 -5.36 -4.24
N GLY A 100 12.58 -5.75 -3.02
CA GLY A 100 13.14 -6.82 -2.23
C GLY A 100 14.28 -6.38 -1.30
N ASP A 101 14.47 -5.08 -1.09
CA ASP A 101 15.54 -4.55 -0.25
C ASP A 101 15.16 -4.37 1.24
N GLN A 102 13.89 -4.68 1.58
CA GLN A 102 13.25 -4.56 2.90
C GLN A 102 12.84 -3.15 3.32
N ASP A 103 12.96 -2.16 2.44
CA ASP A 103 12.37 -0.85 2.65
C ASP A 103 10.96 -0.80 2.02
N LEU A 104 9.99 -0.19 2.71
CA LEU A 104 8.62 -0.10 2.19
C LEU A 104 8.52 0.95 1.09
N ASP A 105 8.18 0.52 -0.12
CA ASP A 105 7.91 1.39 -1.27
C ASP A 105 6.45 1.80 -1.35
N ILE A 106 6.17 2.84 -2.15
CA ILE A 106 4.80 3.24 -2.48
C ILE A 106 4.54 2.98 -3.96
N VAL A 107 3.57 2.11 -4.24
CA VAL A 107 3.20 1.71 -5.60
C VAL A 107 1.84 2.27 -5.94
N ALA A 108 1.71 2.95 -7.08
CA ALA A 108 0.45 3.48 -7.58
C ALA A 108 0.29 3.17 -9.05
N ALA A 109 -0.94 3.00 -9.52
CA ALA A 109 -1.18 2.66 -10.92
C ALA A 109 -2.44 3.33 -11.47
N ARG A 110 -2.34 3.87 -12.68
CA ARG A 110 -3.51 4.27 -13.48
C ARG A 110 -3.28 3.97 -14.95
N THR A 111 -2.68 4.90 -15.70
CA THR A 111 -2.26 4.67 -17.10
C THR A 111 -0.81 4.20 -17.21
N SER A 112 -0.03 4.37 -16.14
CA SER A 112 1.25 3.74 -15.88
C SER A 112 1.30 3.20 -14.46
N LEU A 113 2.25 2.29 -14.21
CA LEU A 113 2.66 1.90 -12.87
C LEU A 113 3.76 2.87 -12.42
N VAL A 114 3.57 3.51 -11.28
CA VAL A 114 4.53 4.42 -10.67
C VAL A 114 4.95 3.81 -9.34
N VAL A 115 6.25 3.59 -9.18
CA VAL A 115 6.86 3.14 -7.93
C VAL A 115 7.65 4.33 -7.37
N PHE A 116 7.34 4.71 -6.15
CA PHE A 116 8.18 5.57 -5.34
C PHE A 116 9.03 4.63 -4.48
N GLU A 117 10.23 4.35 -4.97
CA GLU A 117 11.23 3.50 -4.34
C GLU A 117 11.80 4.22 -3.12
N ASN A 118 11.70 3.61 -1.95
CA ASN A 118 12.18 4.16 -0.70
C ASN A 118 13.71 4.04 -0.65
N GLN A 119 14.39 5.17 -0.50
CA GLN A 119 15.84 5.24 -0.43
C GLN A 119 16.30 5.96 0.84
N THR A 120 15.48 5.87 1.89
CA THR A 120 15.66 6.60 3.14
C THR A 120 16.95 6.16 3.83
N LYS A 121 17.81 7.14 4.14
CA LYS A 121 19.10 6.96 4.82
C LYS A 121 19.32 8.12 5.78
N GLY A 122 18.44 8.22 6.78
CA GLY A 122 18.24 9.43 7.57
C GLY A 122 16.91 10.05 7.17
N ASP A 123 16.93 11.24 6.57
CA ASP A 123 15.70 11.91 6.15
C ASP A 123 14.94 11.11 5.07
N ILE A 124 13.60 11.08 5.17
CA ILE A 124 12.72 10.42 4.20
C ILE A 124 13.05 10.87 2.77
N LYS A 125 13.33 9.90 1.90
CA LYS A 125 13.68 10.15 0.50
C LYS A 125 13.21 9.02 -0.41
N PHE A 126 12.58 9.40 -1.52
CA PHE A 126 12.11 8.48 -2.54
C PHE A 126 12.72 8.76 -3.91
N ALA A 127 12.97 7.70 -4.69
CA ALA A 127 13.20 7.76 -6.12
C ALA A 127 11.91 7.39 -6.86
N ARG A 128 11.62 8.07 -7.97
CA ARG A 128 10.46 7.76 -8.81
C ARG A 128 10.87 6.90 -9.98
N VAL A 129 10.26 5.73 -10.11
CA VAL A 129 10.34 4.85 -11.27
C VAL A 129 8.95 4.75 -11.89
N GLU A 130 8.89 4.84 -13.22
CA GLU A 130 7.62 4.75 -13.95
C GLU A 130 7.72 3.70 -15.06
N HIS A 131 6.75 2.79 -15.08
CA HIS A 131 6.61 1.76 -16.09
C HIS A 131 5.30 1.97 -16.84
N ALA A 132 5.39 2.22 -18.14
CA ALA A 132 4.21 2.28 -19.00
C ALA A 132 3.59 0.89 -19.15
N PHE A 133 2.27 0.79 -19.00
CA PHE A 133 1.58 -0.43 -19.39
C PHE A 133 1.60 -0.61 -20.90
N ALA A 134 1.62 -1.85 -21.37
CA ALA A 134 1.34 -2.15 -22.76
C ALA A 134 -0.10 -1.75 -23.10
N GLU A 135 -0.28 -1.15 -24.28
CA GLU A 135 -1.58 -0.71 -24.81
C GLU A 135 -2.25 0.39 -23.96
N ARG A 136 -3.30 1.03 -24.50
CA ARG A 136 -4.06 2.09 -23.81
C ARG A 136 -4.89 1.51 -22.67
N THR A 137 -4.20 1.09 -21.62
CA THR A 137 -4.72 0.36 -20.48
C THR A 137 -4.88 1.32 -19.31
N THR A 138 -6.07 1.32 -18.72
CA THR A 138 -6.37 2.09 -17.50
C THR A 138 -6.70 1.11 -16.39
N ILE A 139 -5.86 1.09 -15.37
CA ILE A 139 -6.08 0.34 -14.13
C ILE A 139 -7.21 1.00 -13.32
N LEU A 140 -8.09 0.19 -12.74
CA LEU A 140 -9.20 0.67 -11.90
C LEU A 140 -9.03 0.24 -10.42
N ASN A 141 -8.22 -0.78 -10.20
CA ASN A 141 -7.92 -1.48 -8.97
C ASN A 141 -6.72 -2.40 -9.27
N PHE A 142 -5.90 -2.65 -8.27
CA PHE A 142 -4.74 -3.50 -8.34
C PHE A 142 -4.34 -3.96 -6.95
N ARG A 143 -3.63 -5.09 -6.87
CA ARG A 143 -2.99 -5.62 -5.67
C ARG A 143 -1.57 -5.99 -6.00
N VAL A 144 -0.68 -5.81 -5.03
CA VAL A 144 0.70 -6.29 -5.11
C VAL A 144 0.84 -7.57 -4.29
N ALA A 145 1.43 -8.61 -4.89
CA ALA A 145 1.77 -9.86 -4.23
C ALA A 145 2.73 -10.69 -5.09
N ASP A 146 3.59 -11.48 -4.46
CA ASP A 146 4.32 -12.59 -5.12
C ASP A 146 3.31 -13.65 -5.62
N TRP A 147 2.93 -13.56 -6.90
CA TRP A 147 1.84 -14.33 -7.47
C TRP A 147 2.32 -15.69 -7.99
N ASP A 148 3.53 -15.75 -8.55
CA ASP A 148 4.08 -16.97 -9.13
C ASP A 148 5.05 -17.74 -8.20
N GLY A 149 5.41 -17.15 -7.06
CA GLY A 149 6.19 -17.77 -5.99
C GLY A 149 7.70 -17.70 -6.21
N ASP A 150 8.18 -16.75 -7.01
CA ASP A 150 9.62 -16.55 -7.27
C ASP A 150 10.27 -15.56 -6.29
N GLY A 151 9.47 -14.88 -5.47
CA GLY A 151 9.91 -13.94 -4.45
C GLY A 151 9.91 -12.48 -4.90
N ASP A 152 9.61 -12.19 -6.17
CA ASP A 152 9.38 -10.83 -6.65
C ASP A 152 7.91 -10.41 -6.46
N GLN A 153 7.67 -9.12 -6.19
CA GLN A 153 6.32 -8.60 -6.08
C GLN A 153 5.69 -8.39 -7.46
N ASP A 154 4.55 -9.03 -7.71
CA ASP A 154 3.78 -8.90 -8.95
C ASP A 154 2.57 -7.97 -8.78
N VAL A 155 2.06 -7.44 -9.90
CA VAL A 155 0.86 -6.58 -9.90
C VAL A 155 -0.32 -7.31 -10.52
N ILE A 156 -1.38 -7.49 -9.75
CA ILE A 156 -2.65 -8.06 -10.21
C ILE A 156 -3.64 -6.91 -10.35
N ALA A 157 -4.12 -6.63 -11.54
CA ALA A 157 -4.92 -5.43 -11.79
C ALA A 157 -6.20 -5.71 -12.59
N ASP A 158 -7.29 -5.05 -12.22
CA ASP A 158 -8.42 -4.88 -13.13
C ASP A 158 -8.16 -3.67 -14.03
N HIS A 159 -8.49 -3.83 -15.31
CA HIS A 159 -8.24 -2.79 -16.28
C HIS A 159 -9.37 -2.68 -17.29
N SER A 160 -9.50 -1.49 -17.82
CA SER A 160 -10.26 -1.19 -19.02
C SER A 160 -9.29 -0.84 -20.15
N SER A 161 -9.57 -1.31 -21.36
CA SER A 161 -8.81 -0.94 -22.56
C SER A 161 -9.73 -0.67 -23.73
N ALA A 162 -9.17 -0.13 -24.82
CA ALA A 162 -9.93 0.10 -26.06
C ALA A 162 -10.55 -1.19 -26.66
N PHE A 163 -10.08 -2.36 -26.23
CA PHE A 163 -10.45 -3.66 -26.80
C PHE A 163 -11.22 -4.57 -25.82
N SER A 164 -11.19 -4.28 -24.52
CA SER A 164 -11.91 -5.03 -23.48
C SER A 164 -12.44 -4.04 -22.43
N PRO A 165 -13.76 -3.99 -22.18
CA PRO A 165 -14.33 -3.02 -21.25
C PRO A 165 -13.87 -3.27 -19.81
N PHE A 166 -13.70 -4.54 -19.40
CA PHE A 166 -13.18 -4.92 -18.09
C PHE A 166 -12.51 -6.29 -18.16
N SER A 167 -11.25 -6.38 -17.76
CA SER A 167 -10.51 -7.64 -17.60
C SER A 167 -9.55 -7.56 -16.43
N PHE A 168 -9.19 -8.70 -15.85
CA PHE A 168 -8.11 -8.80 -14.87
C PHE A 168 -6.84 -9.31 -15.57
N SER A 169 -5.70 -8.70 -15.25
CA SER A 169 -4.37 -9.12 -15.71
C SER A 169 -3.45 -9.32 -14.52
N VAL A 170 -2.47 -10.19 -14.69
CA VAL A 170 -1.31 -10.27 -13.81
C VAL A 170 -0.12 -9.73 -14.59
N TYR A 171 0.67 -8.86 -13.97
CA TYR A 171 1.90 -8.30 -14.49
C TYR A 171 3.04 -8.86 -13.64
N LEU A 172 3.79 -9.80 -14.19
CA LEU A 172 4.91 -10.45 -13.52
C LEU A 172 6.11 -9.51 -13.51
N ARG A 173 6.78 -9.40 -12.37
CA ARG A 173 8.04 -8.68 -12.26
C ARG A 173 9.18 -9.62 -12.65
N THR A 174 9.97 -9.22 -13.64
CA THR A 174 11.18 -9.94 -14.04
C THR A 174 12.30 -8.94 -14.24
N ASP A 175 13.40 -9.05 -13.49
CA ASP A 175 14.57 -8.16 -13.63
C ASP A 175 14.22 -6.65 -13.67
N GLN A 176 13.29 -6.18 -12.80
CA GLN A 176 12.76 -4.80 -12.76
C GLN A 176 11.89 -4.37 -13.95
N VAL A 177 11.35 -5.31 -14.72
CA VAL A 177 10.42 -5.06 -15.82
C VAL A 177 9.14 -5.87 -15.61
N TYR A 178 7.99 -5.22 -15.83
CA TYR A 178 6.68 -5.87 -15.73
C TYR A 178 6.25 -6.44 -17.09
N GLU A 179 6.01 -7.75 -17.16
CA GLU A 179 5.45 -8.42 -18.32
C GLU A 179 4.02 -8.92 -18.03
N ARG A 180 3.09 -8.67 -18.97
CA ARG A 180 1.71 -9.13 -18.84
C ARG A 180 1.64 -10.65 -19.03
N TRP A 181 1.04 -11.34 -18.07
CA TRP A 181 0.72 -12.76 -18.20
C TRP A 181 -0.65 -12.96 -18.87
N ASP A 182 -0.64 -13.41 -20.12
CA ASP A 182 -1.85 -13.82 -20.83
C ASP A 182 -2.12 -15.31 -20.59
N ILE A 183 -3.31 -15.64 -20.07
CA ILE A 183 -3.77 -17.03 -19.98
C ILE A 183 -4.01 -17.52 -21.43
N PRO A 184 -3.23 -18.49 -21.96
CA PRO A 184 -3.56 -19.05 -23.26
C PRO A 184 -4.95 -19.70 -23.21
N PRO A 185 -5.77 -19.61 -24.28
CA PRO A 185 -7.02 -20.35 -24.34
C PRO A 185 -6.77 -21.83 -24.01
N ARG A 186 -7.72 -22.49 -23.32
CA ARG A 186 -7.59 -23.84 -22.72
C ARG A 186 -7.11 -24.96 -23.66
N ASP A 187 -6.93 -24.68 -24.94
CA ASP A 187 -6.50 -25.62 -25.97
C ASP A 187 -5.00 -25.50 -26.35
N SER A 188 -4.22 -24.60 -25.74
CA SER A 188 -2.76 -24.53 -25.97
C SER A 188 -1.93 -24.76 -24.71
N CYS A 189 -1.94 -26.02 -24.24
CA CYS A 189 -0.81 -26.57 -23.48
C CYS A 189 0.44 -26.62 -24.36
N THR A 190 1.15 -25.50 -24.50
CA THR A 190 2.48 -25.47 -25.17
C THR A 190 3.59 -24.81 -24.35
N TRP A 191 3.35 -24.45 -23.09
CA TRP A 191 4.42 -23.99 -22.20
C TRP A 191 4.53 -24.90 -20.98
N CYS A 192 5.28 -25.99 -21.16
CA CYS A 192 5.87 -26.71 -20.03
C CYS A 192 6.85 -25.77 -19.33
N PHE A 193 6.47 -25.23 -18.17
CA PHE A 193 7.43 -24.64 -17.24
C PHE A 193 8.45 -25.70 -16.87
N ARG A 194 9.69 -25.46 -17.30
CA ARG A 194 10.84 -26.29 -17.01
C ARG A 194 11.21 -26.01 -15.55
N CYS A 195 10.74 -26.86 -14.64
CA CYS A 195 11.30 -26.98 -13.30
C CYS A 195 12.83 -27.07 -13.40
N ARG A 196 13.55 -26.02 -13.01
CA ARG A 196 14.95 -26.15 -12.60
C ARG A 196 14.99 -26.16 -11.09
N ARG A 197 15.07 -27.38 -10.55
CA ARG A 197 15.72 -27.62 -9.26
C ARG A 197 17.21 -27.29 -9.45
N HIS A 198 17.76 -26.45 -8.58
CA HIS A 198 19.02 -26.74 -7.90
C HIS A 198 19.00 -26.13 -6.51
#